data_AF-A0A1F7VF98-F1
#
_entry.id   AF-A0A1F7VF98-F1
#
_cell.length_a   1.000
_cell.length_b   1.000
_cell.length_c   1.000
_cell.angle_alpha   90.00
_cell.angle_beta   90.00
_cell.angle_gamma   90.00
#
_symmetry.space_group_name_H-M   'P 1'
#
loop_
_entity.id
_entity.type
_entity.pdbx_description
1 polymer ?
#
loop_
_entity_poly.entity_id
_entity_poly.type
_entity_poly.pdbx_seq_one_letter_code
_entity_poly.pdbx_strand_id
1 'polypeptide(L)' 'MNTNDALVNHLIESGVLKTPRLIEAFYAIDRADFVRPDSYHEAYVDYPLPIGGGGTISQPSTVAFMLG' A
#
# COMPACT_ATOMS: atom_id res chain seq x y z
N MET A 1 -10.82 3.12 2.47
CA MET A 1 -9.70 4.05 2.22
C MET A 1 -9.71 4.32 0.74
N ASN A 2 -9.77 5.60 0.32
CA ASN A 2 -10.06 5.94 -1.09
C ASN A 2 -8.93 6.75 -1.76
N THR A 3 -7.85 7.04 -1.04
CA THR A 3 -6.68 7.78 -1.52
C THR A 3 -5.40 7.17 -0.95
N ASN A 4 -4.26 7.43 -1.59
CA ASN A 4 -2.96 7.03 -1.07
C ASN A 4 -2.73 7.60 0.33
N ASP A 5 -3.05 8.89 0.54
CA ASP A 5 -2.93 9.54 1.84
C ASP A 5 -3.73 8.83 2.95
N ALA A 6 -4.93 8.34 2.65
CA ALA A 6 -5.74 7.62 3.62
C ALA A 6 -5.09 6.28 4.00
N LEU A 7 -4.50 5.57 3.03
CA LEU A 7 -3.74 4.34 3.29
C LEU A 7 -2.50 4.63 4.13
N VAL A 8 -1.69 5.63 3.75
CA VAL A 8 -0.47 5.96 4.48
C VAL A 8 -0.77 6.38 5.91
N ASN A 9 -1.78 7.23 6.14
CA ASN A 9 -2.21 7.62 7.48
C ASN A 9 -2.68 6.42 8.31
N HIS A 10 -3.46 5.51 7.72
CA HIS A 10 -3.87 4.28 8.40
C HIS A 10 -2.67 3.41 8.83
N LEU A 11 -1.65 3.30 7.98
CA LEU A 11 -0.43 2.54 8.29
C LEU A 11 0.43 3.21 9.37
N ILE A 12 0.40 4.55 9.47
CA ILE A 12 1.04 5.30 10.56
C ILE A 12 0.28 5.07 11.87
N GLU A 13 -1.05 5.24 11.87
CA GLU A 13 -1.91 5.10 13.04
C GLU A 13 -1.90 3.67 13.62
N SER A 14 -1.81 2.67 12.75
CA SER A 14 -1.66 1.26 13.16
C SER A 14 -0.26 0.92 13.68
N GLY A 15 0.70 1.85 13.60
CA GLY A 15 2.07 1.66 14.05
C GLY A 15 2.92 0.80 13.13
N VAL A 16 2.49 0.55 11.89
CA VAL A 16 3.23 -0.22 10.89
C VAL A 16 4.30 0.64 10.23
N LEU A 17 3.95 1.85 9.78
CA LEU A 17 4.90 2.84 9.27
C LEU A 17 5.43 3.73 10.40
N LYS A 18 6.73 3.63 10.68
CA LYS A 18 7.34 4.26 11.87
C LYS A 18 8.40 5.32 11.57
N THR A 19 9.16 5.17 10.49
CA THR A 19 10.32 6.03 10.22
C THR A 19 9.96 7.10 9.19
N PRO A 20 10.47 8.34 9.34
CA PRO A 20 10.19 9.42 8.39
C PRO A 20 10.50 9.02 6.94
N ARG A 21 11.64 8.36 6.73
CA ARG A 21 12.07 7.88 5.41
C ARG A 21 11.08 6.90 4.77
N LEU A 22 10.50 5.98 5.55
CA LEU A 22 9.55 5.00 5.02
C LEU A 22 8.19 5.63 4.76
N ILE A 23 7.76 6.54 5.63
CA ILE A 23 6.54 7.34 5.45
C ILE A 23 6.63 8.18 4.17
N GLU A 24 7.74 8.90 3.97
CA GLU A 24 7.99 9.68 2.76
C GLU A 24 7.96 8.82 1.49
N ALA A 25 8.54 7.61 1.53
CA ALA A 25 8.52 6.70 0.38
C ALA A 25 7.11 6.24 0.00
N PHE A 26 6.25 5.97 0.99
CA PHE A 26 4.86 5.55 0.77
C PHE A 26 3.99 6.70 0.26
N TYR A 27 4.27 7.96 0.66
CA TYR A 27 3.61 9.12 0.06
C TYR A 27 4.09 9.40 -1.36
N ALA A 28 5.36 9.17 -1.66
CA ALA A 28 5.95 9.50 -2.96
C ALA A 28 5.51 8.58 -4.10
N ILE A 29 5.08 7.35 -3.80
CA ILE A 29 4.68 6.35 -4.79
C ILE A 29 3.23 5.94 -4.55
N ASP A 30 2.35 6.27 -5.50
CA ASP A 30 0.95 5.88 -5.43
C ASP A 30 0.80 4.40 -5.79
N ARG A 31 0.23 3.61 -4.87
CA ARG A 31 -0.05 2.19 -5.09
C ARG A 31 -1.01 1.97 -6.26
N ALA A 32 -1.95 2.88 -6.53
CA ALA A 32 -2.94 2.74 -7.59
C ALA A 32 -2.31 2.60 -8.98
N ASP A 33 -1.13 3.18 -9.21
CA ASP A 33 -0.40 3.08 -10.48
C ASP A 33 0.03 1.64 -10.83
N PHE A 34 0.06 0.75 -9.83
CA PHE A 34 0.52 -0.63 -9.96
C PHE A 34 -0.60 -1.67 -9.77
N VAL A 35 -1.85 -1.21 -9.58
CA VAL A 35 -3.02 -2.07 -9.41
C VAL A 35 -3.70 -2.27 -10.77
N ARG A 36 -4.29 -3.45 -10.98
CA ARG A 36 -5.03 -3.71 -12.21
C ARG A 36 -6.36 -2.95 -12.26
N PRO A 37 -6.89 -2.64 -13.46
CA PRO A 37 -8.15 -1.91 -13.58
C PRO A 37 -9.34 -2.53 -12.84
N ASP A 38 -9.40 -3.86 -12.76
CA ASP A 38 -10.44 -4.62 -12.06
C ASP A 38 -10.42 -4.44 -10.53
N SER A 39 -9.27 -4.06 -9.97
CA SER A 39 -9.09 -3.86 -8.51
C SER A 39 -8.83 -2.40 -8.12
N TYR A 40 -9.00 -1.42 -9.02
CA TYR A 40 -8.74 -0.01 -8.69
C TYR A 40 -9.53 0.51 -7.48
N HIS A 41 -10.78 0.04 -7.31
CA HIS A 41 -11.62 0.39 -6.17
C HIS A 41 -11.07 -0.14 -4.83
N GLU A 42 -10.12 -1.06 -4.87
CA GLU A 42 -9.48 -1.70 -3.72
C GLU A 42 -8.02 -1.23 -3.55
N ALA A 43 -7.52 -0.33 -4.40
CA ALA A 43 -6.10 0.01 -4.48
C ALA A 43 -5.47 0.44 -3.16
N TYR A 44 -6.27 1.04 -2.27
CA TYR A 44 -5.83 1.61 -0.99
C TYR A 44 -6.22 0.78 0.23
N VAL A 45 -6.66 -0.47 0.04
CA VAL A 45 -6.95 -1.35 1.16
C VAL A 45 -5.72 -2.18 1.51
N ASP A 46 -5.51 -2.41 2.80
CA ASP A 46 -4.35 -3.14 3.29
C ASP A 46 -4.51 -4.66 3.15
N TYR A 47 -4.54 -5.17 1.91
CA TYR A 47 -4.43 -6.61 1.60
C TYR A 47 -3.81 -6.85 0.21
N PRO A 48 -3.41 -8.10 -0.12
CA PRO A 48 -2.84 -8.41 -1.43
C PRO A 48 -3.88 -8.33 -2.55
N LEU A 49 -3.51 -7.73 -3.69
CA LEU A 49 -4.38 -7.65 -4.87
C LEU A 49 -3.80 -8.46 -6.04
N PRO A 50 -4.64 -9.11 -6.87
CA PRO A 50 -4.15 -9.89 -8.01
C PRO A 50 -3.48 -8.98 -9.05
N ILE A 51 -2.36 -9.45 -9.63
CA ILE A 51 -1.69 -8.80 -10.77
C ILE A 51 -1.77 -9.63 -12.06
N GLY A 52 -2.44 -10.78 -12.02
CA GLY A 52 -2.47 -11.77 -13.11
C GLY A 52 -1.40 -12.84 -12.97
N GLY A 53 -1.47 -13.89 -13.80
CA GLY A 53 -0.50 -14.99 -13.78
C GLY A 53 -0.42 -15.78 -12.47
N GLY A 54 -1.45 -15.68 -11.61
CA GLY A 54 -1.47 -16.30 -10.28
C GLY A 54 -0.72 -15.52 -9.19
N GLY A 55 -0.14 -14.36 -9.50
CA GLY A 55 0.57 -13.50 -8.55
C GLY A 55 -0.29 -12.38 -7.95
N THR A 56 0.22 -11.77 -6.88
CA THR A 56 -0.37 -10.60 -6.23
C THR A 56 0.66 -9.49 -6.01
N ILE A 57 0.21 -8.23 -6.00
CA ILE A 57 0.94 -7.15 -5.34
C ILE A 57 0.71 -7.29 -3.84
N SER A 58 1.80 -7.28 -3.06
CA SER A 58 1.76 -7.56 -1.63
C SER A 58 0.91 -6.54 -0.86
N GLN A 59 0.41 -6.96 0.30
CA GLN A 59 -0.24 -6.09 1.27
C GLN A 59 0.71 -4.93 1.68
N PRO A 60 0.25 -3.67 1.68
CA PRO A 60 1.05 -2.51 2.08
C PRO A 60 1.79 -2.68 3.41
N SER A 61 1.12 -3.20 4.46
CA SER A 61 1.76 -3.44 5.76
C SER A 61 2.85 -4.51 5.73
N THR A 62 2.70 -5.55 4.91
CA THR A 62 3.77 -6.54 4.66
C THR A 62 4.99 -5.89 4.01
N VAL A 63 4.79 -5.02 3.03
CA VAL A 63 5.89 -4.27 2.39
C VAL A 63 6.58 -3.36 3.40
N ALA A 64 5.82 -2.65 4.23
CA ALA A 64 6.36 -1.80 5.29
C ALA A 64 7.18 -2.62 6.30
N PHE A 65 6.71 -3.81 6.71
CA PHE A 65 7.46 -4.73 7.57
C PHE A 65 8.77 -5.21 6.94
N MET A 66 8.80 -5.46 5.63
CA MET A 66 10.02 -5.89 4.94
C MET A 66 11.06 -4.79 4.79
N LEU A 67 10.64 -3.53 4.77
CA LEU A 67 11.52 -2.36 4.56
C LEU A 67 11.98 -1.69 5.87
N GLY A 68 11.34 -2.01 7.00
CA GLY A 68 11.65 -1.49 8.34
C GLY A 68 12.67 -2.32 9.09
#